data_AF-A0A958D9S4-F1
#
_entry.id   AF-A0A958D9S4-F1
#
_cell.length_a   1.000
_cell.length_b   1.000
_cell.length_c   1.000
_cell.angle_alpha   90.00
_cell.angle_beta   90.00
_cell.angle_gamma   90.00
#
_symmetry.space_group_name_H-M   'P 1'
#
loop_
_entity.id
_entity.type
_entity.pdbx_description
1 polymer ?
#
loop_
_entity_poly.entity_id
_entity_poly.type
_entity_poly.pdbx_seq_one_letter_code
_entity_poly.pdbx_strand_id
1 'polypeptide(L)'
;MADDGTEAFDQAAGLALHRNDEALLSEVDAALVRLDKGAFGVCERCGSEIDYARLKALPYARLCIGCQQHVEENMKGNGHRR
;
A
#
# COMPACT_ATOMS: atom_id res chain seq x y z
N MET A 1 -34.06 2.97 20.23
CA MET A 1 -32.68 3.34 19.87
C MET A 1 -31.85 2.07 19.86
N ALA A 2 -31.49 1.63 18.66
CA ALA A 2 -30.66 0.45 18.35
C ALA A 2 -30.14 0.57 16.89
N ASP A 3 -30.83 1.38 16.08
CA ASP A 3 -30.52 1.67 14.66
C ASP A 3 -29.35 2.65 14.47
N ASP A 4 -29.29 3.71 15.29
CA ASP A 4 -28.32 4.82 15.19
C ASP A 4 -26.84 4.37 15.28
N GLY A 5 -26.58 3.26 15.98
CA GLY A 5 -25.25 2.67 16.08
C GLY A 5 -24.82 1.90 14.82
N THR A 6 -25.77 1.23 14.16
CA THR A 6 -25.53 0.48 12.91
C THR A 6 -25.27 1.45 11.76
N GLU A 7 -26.09 2.50 11.63
CA GLU A 7 -25.94 3.50 10.59
C GLU A 7 -24.61 4.26 10.66
N ALA A 8 -24.16 4.61 11.88
CA ALA A 8 -22.86 5.23 12.09
C ALA A 8 -21.69 4.29 11.74
N PHE A 9 -21.82 3.00 12.04
CA PHE A 9 -20.83 1.99 11.69
C PHE A 9 -20.72 1.82 10.17
N ASP A 10 -21.85 1.70 9.47
CA ASP A 10 -21.89 1.54 8.01
C ASP A 10 -21.27 2.75 7.29
N GLN A 11 -21.55 3.97 7.77
CA GLN A 11 -20.92 5.18 7.25
C GLN A 11 -19.40 5.18 7.46
N ALA A 12 -18.93 4.78 8.65
CA ALA A 12 -17.51 4.69 8.94
C ALA A 12 -16.80 3.64 8.07
N ALA A 13 -17.45 2.49 7.86
CA ALA A 13 -16.95 1.45 6.96
C ALA A 13 -16.86 1.94 5.51
N GLY A 14 -17.90 2.60 5.01
CA GLY A 14 -17.90 3.18 3.66
C GLY A 14 -16.77 4.20 3.46
N LEU A 15 -16.55 5.07 4.44
CA LEU A 15 -15.45 6.04 4.39
C LEU A 15 -14.07 5.38 4.43
N ALA A 16 -13.89 4.30 5.20
CA ALA A 16 -12.64 3.57 5.26
C ALA A 16 -12.29 2.90 3.91
N LEU A 17 -13.29 2.31 3.25
CA LEU A 17 -13.13 1.74 1.90
C LEU A 17 -12.77 2.83 0.89
N HIS A 18 -13.49 3.95 0.88
CA HIS A 18 -13.23 5.03 -0.05
C HIS A 18 -11.81 5.61 0.09
N ARG A 19 -11.33 5.75 1.34
CA ARG A 19 -9.94 6.17 1.60
C ARG A 19 -8.92 5.14 1.10
N ASN A 20 -9.24 3.85 1.18
CA ASN A 20 -8.35 2.81 0.67
C ASN A 20 -8.26 2.86 -0.86
N ASP A 21 -9.38 3.07 -1.54
CA ASP A 21 -9.44 3.21 -3.00
C ASP A 21 -8.63 4.42 -3.47
N GLU A 22 -8.80 5.58 -2.83
CA GLU A 22 -8.04 6.80 -3.14
C GLU A 22 -6.53 6.60 -2.93
N ALA A 23 -6.14 5.92 -1.85
CA ALA A 23 -4.74 5.60 -1.60
C ALA A 23 -4.18 4.68 -2.70
N LEU A 24 -4.93 3.66 -3.10
CA LEU A 24 -4.54 2.74 -4.16
C LEU A 24 -4.39 3.44 -5.51
N LEU A 25 -5.33 4.32 -5.87
CA LEU A 25 -5.25 5.14 -7.08
C LEU A 25 -3.97 5.98 -7.10
N SER A 26 -3.64 6.62 -5.97
CA SER A 26 -2.40 7.36 -5.82
C SER A 26 -1.14 6.49 -6.00
N GLU A 27 -1.18 5.23 -5.56
CA GLU A 27 -0.07 4.29 -5.78
C GLU A 27 0.11 3.92 -7.26
N VAL A 28 -1.01 3.73 -7.96
CA VAL A 28 -1.02 3.43 -9.40
C VAL A 28 -0.48 4.63 -10.19
N ASP A 29 -0.94 5.84 -9.90
CA ASP A 29 -0.43 7.06 -10.54
C ASP A 29 1.08 7.24 -10.32
N ALA A 30 1.55 7.00 -9.10
CA ALA A 30 2.98 7.03 -8.80
C ALA A 30 3.76 5.96 -9.58
N ALA A 31 3.17 4.79 -9.83
CA ALA A 31 3.79 3.75 -10.63
C ALA A 31 3.88 4.13 -12.12
N LEU A 32 2.85 4.77 -12.67
CA LEU A 32 2.87 5.32 -14.02
C LEU A 32 3.97 6.38 -14.19
N VAL A 33 4.10 7.29 -13.21
CA VAL A 33 5.19 8.28 -13.22
C VAL A 33 6.58 7.63 -13.20
N ARG A 34 6.75 6.51 -12.46
CA ARG A 34 8.01 5.76 -12.46
C ARG A 34 8.27 5.09 -13.80
N LEU A 35 7.24 4.60 -14.47
CA LEU A 35 7.32 4.04 -15.81
C LEU A 35 7.81 5.09 -16.82
N ASP A 36 7.21 6.27 -16.81
CA ASP A 36 7.61 7.37 -17.70
C ASP A 36 9.06 7.83 -17.45
N LYS A 37 9.53 7.75 -16.20
CA LYS A 37 10.90 8.09 -15.80
C LYS A 37 11.91 6.96 -16.03
N GLY A 38 11.48 5.78 -16.49
CA GLY A 38 12.35 4.61 -16.65
C GLY A 38 12.81 3.97 -15.33
N ALA A 39 12.17 4.30 -14.21
CA ALA A 39 12.46 3.76 -12.88
C ALA A 39 11.48 2.67 -12.44
N PHE A 40 10.60 2.22 -13.35
CA PHE A 40 9.65 1.15 -13.08
C PHE A 40 10.36 -0.17 -12.85
N GLY A 41 9.90 -0.94 -11.87
CA GLY A 41 10.51 -2.20 -11.48
C GLY A 41 11.78 -2.08 -10.66
N VAL A 42 12.15 -0.89 -10.19
CA VAL A 42 13.28 -0.67 -9.27
C VAL A 42 12.75 -0.38 -7.86
N CYS A 43 13.32 -1.05 -6.86
CA CYS A 43 13.00 -0.87 -5.46
C CYS A 43 13.47 0.51 -4.99
N GLU A 44 12.55 1.33 -4.47
CA GLU A 44 12.85 2.70 -4.02
C GLU A 44 13.79 2.75 -2.79
N ARG A 45 13.89 1.65 -2.03
CA ARG A 45 14.71 1.59 -0.81
C ARG A 45 16.14 1.12 -1.04
N CYS A 46 16.32 0.03 -1.78
CA CYS A 46 17.64 -0.59 -1.98
C CYS A 46 18.17 -0.47 -3.42
N GLY A 47 17.38 0.06 -4.36
CA GLY A 47 17.78 0.21 -5.76
C GLY A 47 17.88 -1.08 -6.56
N SER A 48 17.52 -2.23 -5.97
CA SER A 48 17.51 -3.52 -6.68
C SER A 48 16.28 -3.66 -7.56
N GLU A 49 16.33 -4.54 -8.54
CA GLU A 49 15.17 -4.90 -9.34
C GLU A 49 14.08 -5.57 -8.48
N ILE A 50 12.83 -5.30 -8.81
CA ILE A 50 11.64 -5.93 -8.23
C ILE A 50 11.28 -7.12 -9.11
N ASP A 51 11.04 -8.27 -8.47
CA ASP A 51 10.69 -9.50 -9.16
C ASP A 51 9.49 -9.30 -10.10
N TYR A 52 9.60 -9.80 -11.34
CA TYR A 52 8.57 -9.68 -12.35
C TYR A 52 7.24 -10.31 -11.91
N ALA A 53 7.25 -11.45 -11.21
CA ALA A 53 6.04 -12.08 -10.72
C ALA A 53 5.30 -11.17 -9.72
N ARG A 54 6.05 -10.41 -8.92
CA ARG A 54 5.50 -9.39 -8.01
C ARG A 54 4.89 -8.23 -8.77
N LEU A 55 5.57 -7.68 -9.77
CA LEU A 55 5.04 -6.59 -10.60
C LEU A 55 3.81 -7.03 -11.42
N LYS A 56 3.77 -8.28 -11.86
CA LYS A 56 2.61 -8.85 -12.55
C LYS A 56 1.38 -8.95 -11.65
N ALA A 57 1.57 -9.26 -10.37
CA ALA A 57 0.48 -9.32 -9.40
C ALA A 57 0.11 -7.93 -8.83
N LEU A 58 1.11 -7.10 -8.58
CA LEU A 58 1.03 -5.78 -7.93
C LEU A 58 1.88 -4.78 -8.73
N PRO A 59 1.35 -4.22 -9.83
CA PRO A 59 2.10 -3.34 -10.73
C PRO A 59 2.52 -2.02 -10.06
N TYR A 60 1.83 -1.62 -9.01
CA TYR A 60 2.14 -0.42 -8.24
C TYR A 60 3.19 -0.64 -7.14
N ALA A 61 3.75 -1.85 -6.99
CA ALA A 61 4.74 -2.14 -5.96
C ALA A 61 5.96 -1.18 -6.04
N ARG A 62 6.30 -0.57 -4.89
CA ARG A 62 7.45 0.35 -4.72
C ARG A 62 8.70 -0.34 -4.17
N LEU A 63 8.51 -1.46 -3.46
CA LEU A 63 9.56 -2.17 -2.74
C LEU A 63 9.68 -3.62 -3.21
N CYS A 64 10.92 -4.13 -3.24
CA CYS A 64 11.20 -5.55 -3.36
C CYS A 64 10.72 -6.30 -2.10
N ILE A 65 10.59 -7.62 -2.20
CA ILE A 65 10.03 -8.43 -1.11
C ILE A 65 10.82 -8.31 0.19
N GLY A 66 12.16 -8.31 0.12
CA GLY A 66 12.99 -8.15 1.32
C GLY A 66 12.82 -6.78 1.98
N CYS A 67 12.77 -5.70 1.18
CA CYS A 67 12.50 -4.37 1.73
C CYS A 67 11.09 -4.25 2.31
N GLN A 68 10.10 -4.86 1.67
CA GLN A 68 8.73 -4.90 2.19
C GLN A 68 8.67 -5.62 3.54
N GLN A 69 9.28 -6.81 3.64
CA GLN A 69 9.33 -7.58 4.89
C GLN A 69 9.97 -6.79 6.02
N HIS A 70 11.08 -6.09 5.76
CA HIS A 70 11.70 -5.22 6.76
C HIS A 70 10.80 -4.08 7.24
N VAL A 71 9.98 -3.49 6.36
CA VAL A 71 9.02 -2.46 6.78
C VAL A 71 7.95 -3.05 7.68
N GLU A 72 7.41 -4.21 7.32
CA GLU A 72 6.38 -4.92 8.09
C GLU A 72 6.90 -5.37 9.46
N GLU A 73 8.13 -5.90 9.53
CA GLU A 73 8.82 -6.26 10.77
C GLU A 73 9.00 -5.05 11.69
N ASN A 74 9.42 -3.90 11.13
CA ASN A 74 9.57 -2.66 11.90
C ASN A 74 8.23 -2.13 12.41
N MET A 75 7.15 -2.24 11.63
CA MET A 75 5.80 -1.87 12.08
C MET A 75 5.32 -2.77 13.23
N LYS A 76 5.56 -4.09 13.13
CA LYS A 76 5.21 -5.06 14.19
C LYS A 76 6.02 -4.83 15.47
N GLY A 77 7.31 -4.52 15.36
CA GLY A 77 8.19 -4.24 16.50
C GLY A 77 7.88 -2.90 17.21
N ASN A 78 7.24 -1.96 16.52
CA ASN A 78 6.86 -0.67 17.10
C ASN A 78 5.48 -0.67 17.79
N GLY A 79 4.64 -1.69 17.55
CA GLY A 79 3.29 -1.82 18.11
C GLY A 79 3.21 -2.38 19.54
N HIS A 80 4.32 -2.83 20.12
CA HIS A 80 4.37 -3.48 21.44
C HIS A 80 5.16 -2.70 22.52
N ARG A 81 5.51 -1.42 22.25
CA ARG A 81 6.12 -0.52 23.24
C ARG A 81 5.14 0.54 23.73
N ARG A 82 3.99 0.11 24.24
CA ARG A 82 3.11 0.90 25.12
C ARG A 82 2.56 0.01 26.23
#